data_AF-E6X115-F1
#
_entry.id   AF-E6X115-F1
#
_cell.length_a   1.000
_cell.length_b   1.000
_cell.length_c   1.000
_cell.angle_alpha   90.00
_cell.angle_beta   90.00
_cell.angle_gamma   90.00
#
_symmetry.space_group_name_H-M   'P 1'
#
loop_
_entity.id
_entity.type
_entity.pdbx_description
1 polymer ?
#
loop_
_entity_poly.entity_id
_entity_poly.type
_entity_poly.pdbx_seq_one_letter_code
_entity_poly.pdbx_strand_id
1 'polypeptide(L)'
;MQMPTPEQVEQMMMDAFGELPSSIEAAKAADPSFLVEQAMSARLGTKSEKNVLDPKTTTMIFLAAALATGSEDCIEVNTSALLKMGASKEEILSVVRIVRHAAFSKVVGDAKTVFDLLK
;
A
#
# COMPACT_ATOMS: atom_id res chain seq x y z
N MET A 1 -21.82 -13.22 2.46
CA MET A 1 -21.32 -12.59 3.70
C MET A 1 -22.04 -11.28 3.91
N GLN A 2 -22.36 -10.91 5.15
CA GLN A 2 -22.97 -9.62 5.47
C GLN A 2 -21.91 -8.50 5.34
N MET A 3 -22.28 -7.36 4.75
CA MET A 3 -21.40 -6.19 4.67
C MET A 3 -21.24 -5.56 6.06
N PRO A 4 -20.02 -5.17 6.46
CA PRO A 4 -19.82 -4.48 7.73
C PRO A 4 -20.38 -3.06 7.65
N THR A 5 -20.79 -2.54 8.80
CA THR A 5 -21.16 -1.12 8.97
C THR A 5 -19.90 -0.24 9.01
N PRO A 6 -20.01 1.06 8.69
CA PRO A 6 -18.89 2.00 8.83
C PRO A 6 -18.26 1.98 10.22
N GLU A 7 -19.06 1.92 11.29
CA GLU A 7 -18.60 1.89 12.68
C GLU A 7 -17.80 0.62 12.98
N GLN A 8 -18.24 -0.53 12.45
CA GLN A 8 -17.49 -1.78 12.57
C GLN A 8 -16.14 -1.70 11.85
N VAL A 9 -16.11 -1.12 10.65
CA VAL A 9 -14.87 -0.95 9.89
C VAL A 9 -13.90 -0.01 10.59
N GLU A 10 -14.41 1.11 11.12
CA GLU A 10 -13.62 2.07 11.86
C GLU A 10 -12.94 1.41 13.05
N GLN A 11 -13.70 0.65 13.86
CA GLN A 11 -13.12 -0.07 14.99
C GLN A 11 -12.05 -1.08 14.54
N MET A 12 -12.29 -1.83 13.45
CA MET A 12 -11.30 -2.75 12.88
C MET A 12 -10.02 -2.03 12.42
N MET A 13 -10.12 -0.80 11.92
CA MET A 13 -8.98 0.01 11.50
C MET A 13 -8.22 0.57 12.71
N MET A 14 -8.92 1.07 13.72
CA MET A 14 -8.33 1.49 15.00
C MET A 14 -7.57 0.35 15.67
N ASP A 15 -8.15 -0.85 15.72
CA ASP A 15 -7.50 -2.03 16.32
C ASP A 15 -6.23 -2.44 15.56
N ALA A 16 -6.21 -2.24 14.23
CA ALA A 16 -5.08 -2.62 13.39
C ALA A 16 -3.94 -1.60 13.40
N PHE A 17 -4.27 -0.30 13.38
CA PHE A 17 -3.31 0.76 13.17
C PHE A 17 -2.99 1.55 14.45
N GLY A 18 -3.88 1.54 15.43
CA GLY A 18 -3.84 2.35 16.66
C GLY A 18 -4.59 3.68 16.51
N GLU A 19 -4.61 4.22 15.29
CA GLU A 19 -5.35 5.41 14.90
C GLU A 19 -5.83 5.26 13.44
N LEU A 20 -6.84 6.04 13.05
CA LEU A 20 -7.23 6.12 11.65
C LEU A 20 -6.20 6.97 10.89
N PRO A 21 -5.71 6.51 9.72
CA PRO A 21 -4.97 7.38 8.82
C PRO A 21 -5.80 8.63 8.47
N SER A 22 -5.15 9.78 8.36
CA SER A 22 -5.79 11.08 8.13
C SER A 22 -6.68 11.08 6.87
N SER A 23 -6.25 10.42 5.80
CA SER A 23 -7.05 10.22 4.58
C SER A 23 -8.34 9.42 4.80
N ILE A 24 -8.32 8.41 5.68
CA ILE A 24 -9.50 7.63 6.03
C ILE A 24 -10.44 8.42 6.94
N GLU A 25 -9.89 9.20 7.87
CA GLU A 25 -10.69 10.11 8.70
C GLU A 25 -11.41 11.17 7.85
N ALA A 26 -10.70 11.76 6.89
CA ALA A 26 -11.30 12.69 5.92
C ALA A 26 -12.39 12.01 5.06
N ALA A 27 -12.15 10.78 4.59
CA ALA A 27 -13.15 10.02 3.84
C ALA A 27 -14.40 9.75 4.68
N LYS A 28 -14.24 9.34 5.95
CA LYS A 28 -15.34 9.13 6.89
C LYS A 28 -16.20 10.38 7.05
N ALA A 29 -15.55 11.53 7.25
CA ALA A 29 -16.23 12.80 7.46
C ALA A 29 -17.04 13.25 6.23
N ALA A 30 -16.57 12.91 5.03
CA ALA A 30 -17.27 13.19 3.78
C ALA A 30 -18.43 12.21 3.54
N ASP A 31 -18.19 10.90 3.65
CA ASP A 31 -19.20 9.85 3.53
C ASP A 31 -18.69 8.55 4.21
N PRO A 32 -19.31 8.10 5.31
CA PRO A 32 -18.90 6.89 6.02
C PRO A 32 -18.93 5.60 5.17
N SER A 33 -19.66 5.57 4.05
CA SER A 33 -19.66 4.40 3.15
C SER A 33 -18.30 4.11 2.53
N PHE A 34 -17.43 5.13 2.36
CA PHE A 34 -16.07 4.94 1.87
C PHE A 34 -15.23 4.02 2.78
N LEU A 35 -15.53 3.93 4.07
CA LEU A 35 -14.83 3.00 4.97
C LEU A 35 -15.17 1.57 4.59
N VAL A 36 -16.46 1.30 4.36
CA VAL A 36 -16.94 -0.02 3.94
C VAL A 36 -16.33 -0.40 2.60
N GLU A 37 -16.32 0.51 1.63
CA GLU A 37 -15.70 0.28 0.32
C GLU A 37 -14.20 -0.03 0.45
N GLN A 38 -13.47 0.76 1.24
CA GLN A 38 -12.05 0.56 1.46
C GLN A 38 -11.75 -0.78 2.16
N ALA A 39 -12.56 -1.16 3.16
CA ALA A 39 -12.43 -2.45 3.83
C ALA A 39 -12.72 -3.62 2.89
N MET A 40 -13.73 -3.49 2.02
CA MET A 40 -14.05 -4.51 1.03
C MET A 40 -12.94 -4.63 -0.02
N SER A 41 -12.36 -3.51 -0.47
CA SER A 41 -11.18 -3.49 -1.34
C SER A 41 -10.02 -4.25 -0.70
N ALA A 42 -9.71 -4.00 0.57
CA ALA A 42 -8.66 -4.72 1.29
C ALA A 42 -8.94 -6.24 1.37
N ARG A 43 -10.18 -6.67 1.60
CA ARG A 43 -10.57 -8.09 1.63
C ARG A 43 -10.44 -8.80 0.29
N LEU A 44 -10.49 -8.06 -0.82
CA LEU A 44 -10.28 -8.61 -2.16
C LEU A 44 -8.80 -8.58 -2.58
N GLY A 45 -8.00 -7.71 -1.96
CA GLY A 45 -6.56 -7.58 -2.18
C GLY A 45 -5.73 -8.09 -1.00
N THR A 46 -5.17 -7.16 -0.22
CA THR A 46 -4.12 -7.42 0.78
C THR A 46 -4.54 -8.35 1.91
N LYS A 47 -5.83 -8.41 2.24
CA LYS A 47 -6.43 -9.29 3.26
C LYS A 47 -7.25 -10.44 2.66
N SER A 48 -7.09 -10.72 1.36
CA SER A 48 -7.80 -11.81 0.70
C SER A 48 -7.33 -13.16 1.19
N GLU A 49 -8.27 -14.08 1.42
CA GLU A 49 -7.96 -15.50 1.71
C GLU A 49 -7.26 -16.19 0.53
N LYS A 50 -7.34 -15.61 -0.68
CA LYS A 50 -6.62 -16.09 -1.87
C LYS A 50 -5.22 -15.50 -2.00
N ASN A 51 -4.83 -14.57 -1.13
CA ASN A 51 -3.49 -14.02 -1.14
C ASN A 51 -2.51 -15.06 -0.58
N VAL A 52 -1.67 -15.60 -1.45
CA VAL A 52 -0.71 -16.67 -1.11
C VAL A 52 0.55 -16.14 -0.43
N LEU A 53 0.72 -14.82 -0.37
CA LEU A 53 1.86 -14.17 0.25
C LEU A 53 1.63 -14.02 1.75
N ASP A 54 2.70 -14.16 2.53
CA ASP A 54 2.63 -13.85 3.95
C ASP A 54 2.36 -12.34 4.19
N PRO A 55 1.89 -11.95 5.39
CA PRO A 55 1.53 -10.57 5.68
C PRO A 55 2.68 -9.58 5.50
N LYS A 56 3.92 -9.97 5.84
CA LYS A 56 5.10 -9.10 5.71
C LYS A 56 5.43 -8.88 4.24
N THR A 57 5.47 -9.93 3.43
CA THR A 57 5.70 -9.83 1.99
C THR A 57 4.60 -9.01 1.30
N THR A 58 3.34 -9.24 1.65
CA THR A 58 2.19 -8.44 1.13
C THR A 58 2.37 -6.96 1.42
N THR A 59 2.76 -6.62 2.66
CA THR A 59 2.94 -5.22 3.09
C THR A 59 4.17 -4.60 2.42
N MET A 60 5.24 -5.36 2.16
CA MET A 60 6.39 -4.87 1.37
C MET A 60 5.99 -4.51 -0.06
N ILE A 61 5.13 -5.32 -0.68
CA ILE A 61 4.59 -5.04 -2.03
C ILE A 61 3.72 -3.77 -2.00
N PHE A 62 2.88 -3.62 -0.97
CA PHE A 62 2.08 -2.40 -0.82
C PHE A 62 3.00 -1.18 -0.66
N LEU A 63 4.00 -1.23 0.24
CA LEU A 63 4.98 -0.15 0.38
C LEU A 63 5.66 0.18 -0.97
N ALA A 64 6.04 -0.83 -1.76
CA ALA A 64 6.62 -0.62 -3.07
C ALA A 64 5.66 0.13 -4.02
N ALA A 65 4.38 -0.25 -4.04
CA ALA A 65 3.35 0.41 -4.83
C ALA A 65 3.10 1.86 -4.36
N ALA A 66 3.08 2.10 -3.04
CA ALA A 66 2.91 3.43 -2.45
C ALA A 66 4.07 4.36 -2.81
N LEU A 67 5.32 3.87 -2.76
CA LEU A 67 6.51 4.60 -3.19
C LEU A 67 6.48 4.92 -4.69
N ALA A 68 6.04 3.97 -5.53
CA ALA A 68 5.96 4.17 -6.97
C ALA A 68 4.86 5.15 -7.40
N THR A 69 3.82 5.32 -6.58
CA THR A 69 2.66 6.18 -6.87
C THR A 69 2.67 7.52 -6.12
N GLY A 70 3.53 7.68 -5.11
CA GLY A 70 3.71 8.94 -4.39
C GLY A 70 2.67 9.21 -3.29
N SER A 71 2.20 8.18 -2.60
CA SER A 71 1.23 8.35 -1.49
C SER A 71 1.93 8.38 -0.13
N GLU A 72 2.07 9.58 0.45
CA GLU A 72 2.76 9.79 1.75
C GLU A 72 2.12 8.99 2.89
N ASP A 73 0.80 9.09 3.07
CA ASP A 73 0.05 8.32 4.07
C ASP A 73 0.29 6.81 3.92
N CYS A 74 0.20 6.28 2.69
CA CYS A 74 0.43 4.85 2.45
C CYS A 74 1.88 4.46 2.74
N ILE A 75 2.85 5.32 2.45
CA ILE A 75 4.26 5.07 2.75
C ILE A 75 4.45 4.97 4.26
N GLU A 76 3.91 5.91 5.03
CA GLU A 76 4.04 5.93 6.49
C GLU A 76 3.36 4.72 7.14
N VAL A 77 2.10 4.46 6.79
CA VAL A 77 1.30 3.36 7.36
C VAL A 77 1.97 2.00 7.07
N ASN A 78 2.38 1.75 5.84
CA ASN A 78 2.98 0.46 5.49
C ASN A 78 4.41 0.31 6.06
N THR A 79 5.18 1.39 6.16
CA THR A 79 6.50 1.35 6.82
C THR A 79 6.34 1.01 8.31
N SER A 80 5.42 1.68 9.01
CA SER A 80 5.14 1.42 10.42
C SER A 80 4.61 0.00 10.65
N ALA A 81 3.73 -0.49 9.78
CA ALA A 81 3.23 -1.86 9.83
C ALA A 81 4.36 -2.90 9.66
N LEU A 82 5.28 -2.69 8.71
CA LEU A 82 6.43 -3.57 8.49
C LEU A 82 7.36 -3.62 9.70
N LEU A 83 7.63 -2.48 10.33
CA LEU A 83 8.43 -2.42 11.55
C LEU A 83 7.77 -3.21 12.69
N LYS A 84 6.44 -3.07 12.88
CA LYS A 84 5.66 -3.86 13.86
C LYS A 84 5.70 -5.36 13.55
N MET A 85 5.79 -5.74 12.27
CA MET A 85 5.96 -7.14 11.81
C MET A 85 7.41 -7.66 11.93
N GLY A 86 8.34 -6.86 12.46
CA GLY A 86 9.75 -7.25 12.63
C GLY A 86 10.57 -7.19 11.34
N ALA A 87 10.15 -6.39 10.35
CA ALA A 87 11.00 -6.11 9.21
C ALA A 87 12.26 -5.33 9.63
N SER A 88 13.42 -5.75 9.12
CA SER A 88 14.69 -5.09 9.37
C SER A 88 14.79 -3.78 8.57
N LYS A 89 15.66 -2.88 9.02
CA LYS A 89 16.00 -1.66 8.28
C LYS A 89 16.50 -2.00 6.87
N GLU A 90 17.31 -3.03 6.73
CA GLU A 90 17.91 -3.48 5.48
C GLU A 90 16.86 -4.01 4.50
N GLU A 91 15.83 -4.70 5.00
CA GLU A 91 14.71 -5.15 4.18
C GLU A 91 13.92 -3.97 3.62
N ILE A 92 13.57 -2.99 4.46
CA ILE A 92 12.84 -1.78 4.03
C ILE A 92 13.69 -0.97 3.03
N LEU A 93 14.99 -0.77 3.32
CA LEU A 93 15.90 -0.10 2.39
C LEU A 93 16.05 -0.84 1.05
N SER A 94 15.91 -2.18 1.05
CA SER A 94 15.94 -2.95 -0.18
C SER A 94 14.70 -2.68 -1.04
N VAL A 95 13.52 -2.53 -0.45
CA VAL A 95 12.30 -2.10 -1.16
C VAL A 95 12.53 -0.74 -1.84
N VAL A 96 13.07 0.25 -1.12
CA VAL A 96 13.37 1.58 -1.67
C VAL A 96 14.33 1.50 -2.87
N ARG A 97 15.40 0.70 -2.75
CA ARG A 97 16.38 0.51 -3.84
C ARG A 97 15.73 -0.14 -5.07
N ILE A 98 14.88 -1.14 -4.87
CA ILE A 98 14.14 -1.83 -5.95
C ILE A 98 13.23 -0.84 -6.67
N VAL A 99 12.42 -0.06 -5.93
CA VAL A 99 11.50 0.93 -6.53
C VAL A 99 12.27 2.01 -7.28
N ARG A 100 13.37 2.53 -6.71
CA ARG A 100 14.27 3.46 -7.40
C ARG A 100 14.77 2.87 -8.72
N HIS A 101 15.27 1.64 -8.70
CA HIS A 101 15.75 0.99 -9.92
C HIS A 101 14.63 0.84 -10.95
N ALA A 102 13.44 0.40 -10.55
CA ALA A 102 12.29 0.27 -11.44
C ALA A 102 11.93 1.61 -12.12
N ALA A 103 11.94 2.72 -11.37
CA ALA A 103 11.69 4.05 -11.91
C ALA A 103 12.75 4.47 -12.95
N PHE A 104 14.03 4.21 -12.70
CA PHE A 104 15.10 4.49 -13.68
C PHE A 104 15.02 3.58 -14.91
N SER A 105 14.71 2.30 -14.72
CA SER A 105 14.55 1.34 -15.81
C SER A 105 13.41 1.73 -16.76
N LYS A 106 12.35 2.37 -16.24
CA LYS A 106 11.30 2.96 -17.08
C LYS A 106 11.85 4.00 -18.06
N VAL A 107 12.76 4.88 -17.62
CA VAL A 107 13.37 5.89 -18.50
C VAL A 107 14.11 5.23 -19.67
N VAL A 108 14.85 4.15 -19.39
CA VAL A 108 15.54 3.38 -20.44
C VAL A 108 14.54 2.74 -21.41
N GLY A 109 13.46 2.15 -20.88
CA GLY A 109 12.41 1.55 -21.70
C GLY A 109 11.68 2.57 -22.59
N ASP A 110 11.31 3.72 -22.03
CA ASP A 110 10.63 4.81 -22.74
C ASP A 110 11.54 5.43 -23.82
N ALA A 111 12.85 5.38 -23.64
CA ALA A 111 13.84 5.87 -24.61
C ALA A 111 14.03 4.95 -25.83
N LYS A 112 13.33 3.80 -25.92
CA LYS A 112 13.47 2.85 -27.04
C LYS A 112 13.42 3.54 -28.41
N THR A 113 12.45 4.41 -28.66
CA THR A 113 12.31 5.11 -29.95
C THR A 113 13.52 5.99 -30.26
N VAL A 114 14.11 6.65 -29.24
CA VAL A 114 15.33 7.44 -29.41
C VAL A 114 16.49 6.53 -29.85
N PHE A 115 16.67 5.40 -29.17
CA PHE A 115 17.73 4.46 -29.52
C PHE A 115 17.56 3.85 -30.91
N ASP A 116 16.33 3.65 -31.38
CA ASP A 116 16.06 3.13 -32.71
C ASP A 116 16.34 4.16 -33.82
N LEU A 117 16.10 5.45 -33.57
CA LEU A 117 16.35 6.53 -34.54
C LEU A 117 17.83 6.96 -34.63
N LEU A 118 18.65 6.62 -33.64
CA LEU A 118 20.09 6.93 -33.61
C LEU A 118 20.96 5.82 -34.24
N LYS A 119 20.35 4.77 -34.79
CA LYS A 119 21.04 3.68 -35.51
C LYS A 119 21.29 4.03 -36.96
#